data_AF-A0A7V9C4G7-F1
#
_entry.id   AF-A0A7V9C4G7-F1
#
_cell.length_a   1.000
_cell.length_b   1.000
_cell.length_c   1.000
_cell.angle_alpha   90.00
_cell.angle_beta   90.00
_cell.angle_gamma   90.00
#
_symmetry.space_group_name_H-M   'P 1'
#
loop_
_entity.id
_entity.type
_entity.pdbx_description
1 polymer ?
#
loop_
_entity_poly.entity_id
_entity_poly.type
_entity_poly.pdbx_seq_one_letter_code
_entity_poly.pdbx_strand_id
1 'polypeptide(L)'
;MNLKILAEVSSSLVCPATKLCLELVKMEDAEVRAKGNLLPRADSANALGNISAPAGRTPFVLLREDNKCAYPVVDGIPILLAPEALSVSAEPLHFDLTEPVYAEAYEEMDFYNDAAAAAAKKLSRNGAYSILPTELDASEAERQSFPDPWQCWVDAVYDSAGQLDAYRHLGPVRGKSVLQLGGGGTHAIKFAMAGAAEAWLVTPMIGEAQAARALGEAVGLGEQMRCVVAVAEELPIRSETIDAIFAGGCLHHMQTEIALPEAARVLRKGGRFAAIEPWCAPFYAIGTKIFGKREAAYCRPLTKARIEPLAKSFR
;
A
#
# COMPACT_ATOMS: atom_id res chain seq x y z
N MET A 1 2.39 -5.75 -13.34
CA MET A 1 3.76 -5.29 -13.66
C MET A 1 4.41 -6.39 -14.49
N ASN A 2 5.07 -6.06 -15.60
CA ASN A 2 5.84 -7.06 -16.34
C ASN A 2 6.95 -7.59 -15.40
N LEU A 3 7.22 -8.91 -15.39
CA LEU A 3 8.26 -9.53 -14.55
C LEU A 3 9.62 -8.85 -14.70
N LYS A 4 9.90 -8.24 -15.86
CA LYS A 4 11.09 -7.41 -16.07
C LYS A 4 11.16 -6.21 -15.11
N ILE A 5 10.09 -5.43 -15.04
CA ILE A 5 10.00 -4.29 -14.13
C ILE A 5 10.02 -4.79 -12.68
N LEU A 6 9.36 -5.92 -12.38
CA LEU A 6 9.44 -6.51 -11.04
C LEU A 6 10.88 -6.89 -10.65
N ALA A 7 11.66 -7.44 -11.58
CA ALA A 7 13.05 -7.77 -11.33
C ALA A 7 13.88 -6.51 -11.01
N GLU A 8 13.69 -5.42 -11.77
CA GLU A 8 14.34 -4.13 -11.50
C GLU A 8 13.96 -3.59 -10.10
N VAL A 9 12.68 -3.68 -9.75
CA VAL A 9 12.11 -3.18 -8.50
C VAL A 9 12.47 -4.05 -7.30
N SER A 10 12.68 -5.36 -7.49
CA SER A 10 13.04 -6.29 -6.42
C SER A 10 14.29 -5.85 -5.67
N SER A 11 15.21 -5.17 -6.38
CA SER A 11 16.41 -4.58 -5.78
C SER A 11 16.11 -3.51 -4.73
N SER A 12 14.91 -2.92 -4.69
CA SER A 12 14.45 -1.95 -3.69
C SER A 12 13.52 -2.54 -2.64
N LEU A 13 13.15 -3.82 -2.78
CA LEU A 13 12.27 -4.52 -1.85
C LEU A 13 13.07 -5.27 -0.78
N VAL A 14 12.51 -5.33 0.41
CA VAL A 14 13.09 -6.05 1.56
C VAL A 14 12.04 -6.87 2.28
N CYS A 15 12.46 -7.93 2.95
CA CYS A 15 11.59 -8.77 3.77
C CYS A 15 10.89 -7.91 4.84
N PRO A 16 9.54 -7.93 4.94
CA PRO A 16 8.79 -7.15 5.93
C PRO A 16 9.30 -7.31 7.36
N ALA A 17 9.57 -8.56 7.76
CA ALA A 17 9.94 -8.93 9.13
C ALA A 17 11.42 -8.68 9.47
N THR A 18 12.34 -8.90 8.52
CA THR A 18 13.79 -8.87 8.81
C THR A 18 14.56 -7.78 8.10
N LYS A 19 13.93 -7.10 7.14
CA LYS A 19 14.53 -6.11 6.23
C LYS A 19 15.71 -6.62 5.39
N LEU A 20 15.92 -7.93 5.33
CA LEU A 20 16.86 -8.58 4.43
C LEU A 20 16.42 -8.41 2.96
N CYS A 21 17.37 -8.38 2.04
CA CYS A 21 17.09 -8.18 0.62
C CYS A 21 16.25 -9.33 0.03
N LEU A 22 15.46 -8.99 -0.98
CA LEU A 22 14.63 -9.93 -1.74
C LEU A 22 15.08 -9.99 -3.21
N GLU A 23 15.04 -11.18 -3.79
CA GLU A 23 15.39 -11.44 -5.18
C GLU A 23 14.25 -12.17 -5.89
N LEU A 24 13.85 -11.70 -7.08
CA LEU A 24 12.85 -12.39 -7.90
C LEU A 24 13.47 -13.62 -8.56
N VAL A 25 12.94 -14.80 -8.23
CA VAL A 25 13.38 -16.08 -8.77
C VAL A 25 12.19 -16.98 -9.12
N LYS A 26 12.41 -18.06 -9.87
CA LYS A 26 11.40 -19.11 -10.02
C LYS A 26 11.28 -19.93 -8.74
N MET A 27 10.10 -20.48 -8.47
CA MET A 27 9.85 -21.35 -7.30
C MET A 27 10.86 -22.49 -7.20
N GLU A 28 11.11 -23.19 -8.30
CA GLU A 28 12.01 -24.35 -8.33
C GLU A 28 13.45 -23.96 -7.94
N ASP A 29 13.95 -22.82 -8.45
CA ASP A 29 15.26 -22.29 -8.10
C ASP A 29 15.32 -21.87 -6.62
N ALA A 30 14.22 -21.31 -6.11
CA ALA A 30 14.10 -20.93 -4.71
C ALA A 30 14.17 -22.14 -3.77
N GLU A 31 13.48 -23.23 -4.09
CA GLU A 31 13.49 -24.47 -3.30
C GLU A 31 14.85 -25.16 -3.33
N VAL A 32 15.55 -25.13 -4.47
CA VAL A 32 16.93 -25.61 -4.58
C VAL A 32 17.86 -24.81 -3.65
N ARG A 33 17.77 -23.47 -3.69
CA ARG A 33 18.59 -22.59 -2.83
C ARG A 33 18.25 -22.72 -1.34
N ALA A 34 16.97 -22.86 -1.03
CA ALA A 34 16.46 -23.05 0.32
C ALA A 34 16.70 -24.46 0.87
N LYS A 35 17.11 -25.40 0.00
CA LYS A 35 17.36 -26.82 0.32
C LYS A 35 16.12 -27.53 0.89
N GLY A 36 14.95 -27.21 0.37
CA GLY A 36 13.70 -27.83 0.79
C GLY A 36 12.48 -27.16 0.16
N ASN A 37 11.31 -27.78 0.32
CA ASN A 37 10.06 -27.26 -0.20
C ASN A 37 9.65 -26.01 0.57
N LEU A 38 9.26 -24.97 -0.17
CA LEU A 38 8.76 -23.72 0.39
C LEU A 38 7.25 -23.81 0.50
N LEU A 39 6.76 -23.86 1.74
CA LEU A 39 5.34 -24.04 2.06
C LEU A 39 4.78 -22.81 2.77
N PRO A 40 3.53 -22.41 2.47
CA PRO A 40 2.87 -21.35 3.22
C PRO A 40 2.51 -21.84 4.63
N ARG A 41 2.10 -20.90 5.50
CA ARG A 41 1.38 -21.24 6.73
C ARG A 41 0.12 -22.07 6.42
N ALA A 42 -0.40 -22.77 7.42
CA ALA A 42 -1.74 -23.35 7.31
C ALA A 42 -2.82 -22.24 7.35
N ASP A 43 -4.02 -22.60 6.94
CA ASP A 43 -5.22 -21.79 7.16
C ASP A 43 -5.34 -21.45 8.65
N SER A 44 -5.59 -20.19 8.96
CA SER A 44 -5.67 -19.70 10.34
C SER A 44 -6.81 -18.70 10.49
N ALA A 45 -7.42 -18.68 11.67
CA ALA A 45 -8.49 -17.74 11.98
C ALA A 45 -7.92 -16.32 12.17
N ASN A 46 -8.61 -15.31 11.65
CA ASN A 46 -8.39 -13.92 12.02
C ASN A 46 -9.08 -13.58 13.36
N ALA A 47 -8.95 -12.34 13.83
CA ALA A 47 -9.53 -11.92 15.11
C ALA A 47 -11.08 -11.93 15.15
N LEU A 48 -11.75 -12.03 14.01
CA LEU A 48 -13.21 -12.26 13.92
C LEU A 48 -13.59 -13.75 13.87
N GLY A 49 -12.61 -14.66 13.87
CA GLY A 49 -12.83 -16.10 13.78
C GLY A 49 -13.03 -16.64 12.37
N ASN A 50 -12.93 -15.78 11.34
CA ASN A 50 -13.01 -16.19 9.94
C ASN A 50 -11.70 -16.85 9.51
N ILE A 51 -11.78 -17.94 8.75
CA ILE A 51 -10.60 -18.67 8.28
C ILE A 51 -9.99 -17.95 7.07
N SER A 52 -8.74 -17.50 7.21
CA SER A 52 -7.96 -16.89 6.14
C SER A 52 -6.94 -17.89 5.58
N ALA A 53 -7.10 -18.20 4.29
CA ALA A 53 -6.14 -18.98 3.52
C ALA A 53 -4.99 -18.08 3.04
N PRO A 54 -3.73 -18.56 3.05
CA PRO A 54 -2.61 -17.81 2.49
C PRO A 54 -2.65 -17.79 0.96
N ALA A 55 -1.96 -16.81 0.35
CA ALA A 55 -1.80 -16.70 -1.10
C ALA A 55 -1.14 -17.96 -1.71
N GLY A 56 -0.27 -18.64 -0.95
CA GLY A 56 0.31 -19.92 -1.33
C GLY A 56 1.44 -19.82 -2.35
N ARG A 57 1.72 -20.95 -3.04
CA ARG A 57 2.85 -21.09 -3.96
C ARG A 57 2.52 -20.48 -5.33
N THR A 58 3.43 -19.67 -5.86
CA THR A 58 3.33 -19.05 -7.20
C THR A 58 4.54 -19.43 -8.07
N PRO A 59 4.44 -19.38 -9.42
CA PRO A 59 5.56 -19.75 -10.30
C PRO A 59 6.84 -18.93 -10.08
N PHE A 60 6.68 -17.66 -9.69
CA PHE A 60 7.76 -16.76 -9.29
C PHE A 60 7.57 -16.32 -7.85
N VAL A 61 8.67 -16.17 -7.12
CA VAL A 61 8.70 -15.74 -5.73
C VAL A 61 9.82 -14.73 -5.51
N LEU A 62 9.69 -13.93 -4.45
CA LEU A 62 10.75 -13.08 -3.94
C LEU A 62 11.48 -13.82 -2.82
N LEU A 63 12.62 -14.42 -3.13
CA LEU A 63 13.44 -15.17 -2.19
C LEU A 63 14.27 -14.23 -1.33
N ARG A 64 14.26 -14.44 -0.02
CA ARG A 64 15.10 -13.70 0.93
C ARG A 64 16.57 -14.11 0.79
N GLU A 65 17.48 -13.17 0.95
CA GLU A 65 18.92 -13.40 0.68
C GLU A 65 19.57 -14.50 1.53
N ASP A 66 19.01 -14.83 2.70
CA ASP A 66 19.44 -15.97 3.53
C ASP A 66 18.88 -17.33 3.08
N ASN A 67 18.06 -17.33 2.03
CA ASN A 67 17.33 -18.45 1.45
C ASN A 67 16.38 -19.17 2.43
N LYS A 68 15.98 -18.54 3.54
CA LYS A 68 15.14 -19.19 4.56
C LYS A 68 13.65 -19.03 4.35
N CYS A 69 13.23 -17.99 3.63
CA CYS A 69 11.85 -17.83 3.21
C CYS A 69 11.76 -17.10 1.87
N ALA A 70 10.60 -17.23 1.23
CA ALA A 70 10.27 -16.48 0.03
C ALA A 70 8.84 -15.92 0.14
N TYR A 71 8.51 -14.96 -0.71
CA TYR A 71 7.18 -14.37 -0.77
C TYR A 71 6.54 -14.59 -2.14
N PRO A 72 5.23 -14.89 -2.20
CA PRO A 72 4.57 -15.12 -3.48
C PRO A 72 4.44 -13.84 -4.31
N VAL A 73 4.30 -14.05 -5.62
CA VAL A 73 4.05 -13.00 -6.60
C VAL A 73 2.79 -13.35 -7.38
N VAL A 74 1.71 -12.61 -7.13
CA VAL A 74 0.39 -12.84 -7.75
C VAL A 74 0.18 -11.80 -8.84
N ASP A 75 -0.01 -12.24 -10.08
CA ASP A 75 -0.13 -11.39 -11.26
C ASP A 75 1.03 -10.37 -11.42
N GLY A 76 2.23 -10.66 -10.92
CA GLY A 76 3.33 -9.70 -10.91
C GLY A 76 3.23 -8.61 -9.83
N ILE A 77 2.38 -8.81 -8.82
CA ILE A 77 2.31 -8.00 -7.58
C ILE A 77 2.95 -8.83 -6.45
N PRO A 78 4.00 -8.30 -5.79
CA PRO A 78 4.57 -8.91 -4.59
C PRO A 78 3.57 -8.98 -3.44
N ILE A 79 3.44 -10.15 -2.82
CA ILE A 79 2.68 -10.35 -1.58
C ILE A 79 3.65 -10.35 -0.40
N LEU A 80 3.92 -9.16 0.14
CA LEU A 80 4.90 -8.88 1.19
C LEU A 80 4.22 -8.55 2.52
N LEU A 81 3.25 -9.37 2.90
CA LEU A 81 2.76 -9.48 4.27
C LEU A 81 3.56 -10.58 4.95
N ALA A 82 4.08 -10.35 6.17
CA ALA A 82 4.88 -11.37 6.85
C ALA A 82 4.16 -12.73 6.99
N PRO A 83 2.85 -12.80 7.32
CA PRO A 83 2.12 -14.06 7.39
C PRO A 83 1.92 -14.80 6.06
N GLU A 84 2.23 -14.16 4.93
CA GLU A 84 2.17 -14.75 3.59
C GLU A 84 3.52 -15.33 3.13
N ALA A 85 4.53 -15.33 4.01
CA ALA A 85 5.82 -15.95 3.72
C ALA A 85 5.69 -17.47 3.50
N LEU A 86 6.44 -17.96 2.51
CA LEU A 86 6.70 -19.37 2.29
C LEU A 86 7.99 -19.75 3.01
N SER A 87 7.91 -20.68 3.95
CA SER A 87 9.05 -21.16 4.74
C SER A 87 9.46 -22.56 4.34
N VAL A 88 10.73 -22.90 4.57
CA VAL A 88 11.22 -24.27 4.35
C VAL A 88 10.44 -25.22 5.27
N SER A 89 9.96 -26.34 4.74
CA SER A 89 9.11 -27.29 5.48
C SER A 89 9.71 -27.82 6.78
N ALA A 90 11.04 -27.84 6.90
CA ALA A 90 11.77 -28.24 8.11
C ALA A 90 11.80 -27.16 9.20
N GLU A 91 11.60 -25.90 8.84
CA GLU A 91 11.64 -24.72 9.73
C GLU A 91 10.42 -23.82 9.44
N PRO A 92 9.19 -24.27 9.75
CA PRO A 92 7.99 -23.50 9.45
C PRO A 92 7.97 -22.18 10.23
N LEU A 93 7.56 -21.11 9.55
CA LEU A 93 7.26 -19.83 10.22
C LEU A 93 5.84 -19.86 10.76
N HIS A 94 5.66 -19.31 11.96
CA HIS A 94 4.37 -19.21 12.62
C HIS A 94 4.01 -17.74 12.81
N PHE A 95 2.75 -17.41 12.50
CA PHE A 95 2.20 -16.08 12.62
C PHE A 95 0.82 -16.18 13.26
N ASP A 96 0.50 -15.20 14.09
CA ASP A 96 -0.83 -15.05 14.69
C ASP A 96 -1.53 -13.88 14.00
N LEU A 97 -2.58 -14.18 13.22
CA LEU A 97 -3.36 -13.17 12.50
C LEU A 97 -4.18 -12.27 13.43
N THR A 98 -4.22 -12.57 14.73
CA THR A 98 -4.86 -11.72 15.75
C THR A 98 -3.90 -10.68 16.34
N GLU A 99 -2.60 -10.74 16.01
CA GLU A 99 -1.66 -9.72 16.42
C GLU A 99 -2.07 -8.35 15.87
N PRO A 100 -1.96 -7.27 16.66
CA PRO A 100 -2.41 -5.94 16.24
C PRO A 100 -1.85 -5.43 14.91
N VAL A 101 -0.68 -5.92 14.49
CA VAL A 101 -0.03 -5.55 13.22
C VAL A 101 -0.80 -6.09 12.01
N TYR A 102 -1.48 -7.23 12.17
CA TYR A 102 -2.15 -7.95 11.08
C TYR A 102 -3.67 -7.95 11.24
N ALA A 103 -4.17 -7.90 12.47
CA ALA A 103 -5.57 -8.12 12.81
C ALA A 103 -6.53 -7.33 11.91
N GLU A 104 -6.41 -6.01 11.90
CA GLU A 104 -7.33 -5.14 11.14
C GLU A 104 -7.26 -5.42 9.63
N ALA A 105 -6.06 -5.63 9.08
CA ALA A 105 -5.88 -5.96 7.67
C ALA A 105 -6.56 -7.28 7.28
N TYR A 106 -6.41 -8.34 8.08
CA TYR A 106 -7.02 -9.65 7.80
C TYR A 106 -8.51 -9.73 8.18
N GLU A 107 -8.99 -8.87 9.08
CA GLU A 107 -10.41 -8.72 9.38
C GLU A 107 -11.18 -8.11 8.18
N GLU A 108 -10.57 -7.13 7.51
CA GLU A 108 -11.21 -6.36 6.45
C GLU A 108 -10.83 -6.83 5.03
N MET A 109 -9.92 -7.80 4.92
CA MET A 109 -9.32 -8.25 3.65
C MET A 109 -10.35 -8.63 2.60
N ASP A 110 -11.29 -9.50 2.95
CA ASP A 110 -12.32 -9.97 2.01
C ASP A 110 -13.22 -8.82 1.55
N PHE A 111 -13.62 -7.95 2.48
CA PHE A 111 -14.48 -6.80 2.18
C PHE A 111 -13.85 -5.86 1.16
N TYR A 112 -12.59 -5.45 1.38
CA TYR A 112 -11.90 -4.53 0.47
C TYR A 112 -11.52 -5.19 -0.86
N ASN A 113 -11.13 -6.47 -0.86
CA ASN A 113 -10.85 -7.20 -2.10
C ASN A 113 -12.11 -7.33 -2.97
N ASP A 114 -13.28 -7.62 -2.38
CA ASP A 114 -14.55 -7.68 -3.09
C ASP A 114 -14.97 -6.32 -3.65
N ALA A 115 -14.84 -5.27 -2.83
CA ALA A 115 -15.12 -3.89 -3.25
C ALA A 115 -14.21 -3.46 -4.42
N ALA A 116 -12.92 -3.77 -4.35
CA ALA A 116 -11.95 -3.46 -5.40
C ALA A 116 -12.22 -4.28 -6.68
N ALA A 117 -12.58 -5.56 -6.56
CA ALA A 117 -12.99 -6.38 -7.69
C ALA A 117 -14.25 -5.83 -8.39
N ALA A 118 -15.22 -5.33 -7.61
CA ALA A 118 -16.40 -4.66 -8.15
C ALA A 118 -16.05 -3.33 -8.85
N ALA A 119 -15.10 -2.55 -8.29
CA ALA A 119 -14.60 -1.32 -8.91
C ALA A 119 -13.86 -1.59 -10.21
N ALA A 120 -12.99 -2.61 -10.26
CA ALA A 120 -12.27 -3.02 -11.47
C ALA A 120 -13.23 -3.44 -12.61
N LYS A 121 -14.33 -4.14 -12.28
CA LYS A 121 -15.40 -4.46 -13.26
C LYS A 121 -16.13 -3.23 -13.80
N LYS A 122 -16.20 -2.14 -13.03
CA LYS A 122 -16.77 -0.87 -13.49
C LYS A 122 -15.79 -0.11 -14.39
N LEU A 123 -14.49 -0.16 -14.07
CA LEU A 123 -13.44 0.44 -14.90
C LEU A 123 -13.46 -0.10 -16.34
N SER A 124 -13.65 -1.41 -16.52
CA SER A 124 -13.76 -2.01 -17.87
C SER A 124 -15.02 -1.60 -18.64
N ARG A 125 -16.06 -1.08 -17.97
CA ARG A 125 -17.32 -0.62 -18.57
C ARG A 125 -17.33 0.88 -18.88
N ASN A 126 -16.81 1.71 -17.98
CA ASN A 126 -16.91 3.17 -18.03
C ASN A 126 -15.56 3.89 -18.27
N GLY A 127 -14.46 3.14 -18.43
CA GLY A 127 -13.13 3.67 -18.71
C GLY A 127 -12.51 4.46 -17.56
N ALA A 128 -11.20 4.75 -17.67
CA ALA A 128 -10.44 5.51 -16.68
C ALA A 128 -11.00 6.93 -16.44
N TYR A 129 -11.68 7.51 -17.44
CA TYR A 129 -12.29 8.84 -17.37
C TYR A 129 -13.36 8.96 -16.28
N SER A 130 -14.04 7.87 -15.92
CA SER A 130 -15.00 7.88 -14.81
C SER A 130 -14.36 8.02 -13.41
N ILE A 131 -13.04 7.80 -13.31
CA ILE A 131 -12.29 7.84 -12.05
C ILE A 131 -11.40 9.08 -11.97
N LEU A 132 -10.77 9.47 -13.09
CA LEU A 132 -9.80 10.57 -13.16
C LEU A 132 -10.17 11.57 -14.27
N PRO A 133 -11.40 12.12 -14.30
CA PRO A 133 -11.85 12.95 -15.43
C PRO A 133 -11.00 14.21 -15.58
N THR A 134 -10.74 14.91 -14.47
CA THR A 134 -10.03 16.19 -14.47
C THR A 134 -8.54 16.03 -14.71
N GLU A 135 -7.93 14.96 -14.21
CA GLU A 135 -6.51 14.69 -14.41
C GLU A 135 -6.21 14.23 -15.84
N LEU A 136 -7.13 13.49 -16.47
CA LEU A 136 -6.97 13.05 -17.86
C LEU A 136 -7.01 14.22 -18.84
N ASP A 137 -7.83 15.22 -18.56
CA ASP A 137 -7.93 16.46 -19.36
C ASP A 137 -6.84 17.48 -19.04
N ALA A 138 -6.00 17.24 -18.02
CA ALA A 138 -4.95 18.15 -17.60
C ALA A 138 -3.91 18.37 -18.71
N SER A 139 -3.64 19.63 -19.01
CA SER A 139 -2.57 20.03 -19.93
C SER A 139 -1.18 19.73 -19.34
N GLU A 140 -0.16 19.70 -20.20
CA GLU A 140 1.22 19.49 -19.75
C GLU A 140 1.68 20.57 -18.75
N ALA A 141 1.22 21.82 -18.91
CA ALA A 141 1.52 22.89 -17.98
C ALA A 141 0.93 22.62 -16.58
N GLU A 142 -0.32 22.15 -16.52
CA GLU A 142 -1.01 21.82 -15.25
C GLU A 142 -0.39 20.60 -14.56
N ARG A 143 0.05 19.61 -15.35
CA ARG A 143 0.86 18.47 -14.86
C ARG A 143 2.18 18.93 -14.24
N GLN A 144 2.83 19.90 -14.87
CA GLN A 144 4.10 20.46 -14.37
C GLN A 144 3.93 21.33 -13.11
N SER A 145 2.78 21.99 -12.95
CA SER A 145 2.51 22.88 -11.82
C SER A 145 1.78 22.19 -10.67
N PHE A 146 1.73 20.86 -10.62
CA PHE A 146 1.09 20.10 -9.54
C PHE A 146 1.44 20.67 -8.15
N PRO A 147 0.44 20.92 -7.27
CA PRO A 147 -0.99 20.61 -7.42
C PRO A 147 -1.84 21.78 -7.94
N ASP A 148 -1.27 22.81 -8.55
CA ASP A 148 -2.02 23.94 -9.10
C ASP A 148 -2.30 23.74 -10.62
N PRO A 149 -3.52 24.02 -11.13
CA PRO A 149 -4.70 24.44 -10.39
C PRO A 149 -5.31 23.28 -9.58
N TRP A 150 -5.72 23.56 -8.36
CA TRP A 150 -6.20 22.55 -7.40
C TRP A 150 -7.40 21.75 -7.92
N GLN A 151 -8.26 22.35 -8.75
CA GLN A 151 -9.43 21.73 -9.35
C GLN A 151 -9.09 20.52 -10.24
N CYS A 152 -7.85 20.45 -10.72
CA CYS A 152 -7.39 19.31 -11.51
C CYS A 152 -7.14 18.07 -10.63
N TRP A 153 -6.60 18.27 -9.43
CA TRP A 153 -5.96 17.20 -8.64
C TRP A 153 -6.71 16.82 -7.36
N VAL A 154 -7.49 17.74 -6.81
CA VAL A 154 -8.20 17.61 -5.53
C VAL A 154 -9.62 17.13 -5.77
N ASP A 155 -9.95 15.98 -5.19
CA ASP A 155 -11.23 15.28 -5.35
C ASP A 155 -11.88 14.90 -4.02
N ALA A 156 -11.21 15.15 -2.89
CA ALA A 156 -11.78 14.92 -1.57
C ALA A 156 -12.98 15.85 -1.34
N VAL A 157 -14.17 15.26 -1.19
CA VAL A 157 -15.43 16.01 -1.06
C VAL A 157 -15.47 16.82 0.24
N TYR A 158 -15.01 16.23 1.35
CA TYR A 158 -15.10 16.84 2.69
C TYR A 158 -13.78 17.45 3.18
N ASP A 159 -12.64 16.97 2.65
CA ASP A 159 -11.30 17.34 3.10
C ASP A 159 -10.44 17.97 1.98
N SER A 160 -11.08 18.61 0.99
CA SER A 160 -10.40 19.22 -0.17
C SER A 160 -9.26 20.17 0.21
N ALA A 161 -9.47 21.02 1.22
CA ALA A 161 -8.43 21.92 1.73
C ALA A 161 -7.24 21.14 2.33
N GLY A 162 -7.52 20.11 3.12
CA GLY A 162 -6.48 19.24 3.69
C GLY A 162 -5.72 18.47 2.61
N GLN A 163 -6.40 18.05 1.55
CA GLN A 163 -5.78 17.41 0.38
C GLN A 163 -4.86 18.35 -0.37
N LEU A 164 -5.30 19.59 -0.61
CA LEU A 164 -4.48 20.60 -1.24
C LEU A 164 -3.23 20.91 -0.41
N ASP A 165 -3.37 21.08 0.90
CA ASP A 165 -2.25 21.35 1.81
C ASP A 165 -1.26 20.18 1.85
N ALA A 166 -1.76 18.93 1.91
CA ALA A 166 -0.94 17.74 1.85
C ALA A 166 -0.16 17.66 0.53
N TYR A 167 -0.83 17.87 -0.61
CA TYR A 167 -0.17 17.86 -1.92
C TYR A 167 0.87 18.98 -2.06
N ARG A 168 0.58 20.19 -1.60
CA ARG A 168 1.55 21.30 -1.57
C ARG A 168 2.74 20.97 -0.68
N HIS A 169 2.51 20.31 0.44
CA HIS A 169 3.58 19.83 1.31
C HIS A 169 4.47 18.81 0.59
N LEU A 170 3.91 17.84 -0.15
CA LEU A 170 4.70 16.83 -0.85
C LEU A 170 5.42 17.36 -2.11
N GLY A 171 4.87 18.37 -2.77
CA GLY A 171 5.36 18.90 -4.04
C GLY A 171 6.73 19.59 -3.96
N PRO A 172 7.47 19.69 -5.09
CA PRO A 172 7.16 19.10 -6.41
C PRO A 172 7.42 17.59 -6.43
N VAL A 173 6.64 16.84 -7.23
CA VAL A 173 6.73 15.36 -7.35
C VAL A 173 7.44 14.87 -8.63
N ARG A 174 7.71 15.77 -9.58
CA ARG A 174 8.31 15.41 -10.87
C ARG A 174 9.68 14.74 -10.70
N GLY A 175 9.88 13.62 -11.39
CA GLY A 175 11.13 12.86 -11.39
C GLY A 175 11.44 12.11 -10.09
N LYS A 176 10.49 12.05 -9.15
CA LYS A 176 10.66 11.43 -7.84
C LYS A 176 9.98 10.07 -7.73
N SER A 177 10.38 9.30 -6.72
CA SER A 177 9.65 8.11 -6.25
C SER A 177 8.66 8.54 -5.17
N VAL A 178 7.36 8.42 -5.44
CA VAL A 178 6.29 8.87 -4.55
C VAL A 178 5.42 7.67 -4.16
N LEU A 179 5.13 7.52 -2.87
CA LEU A 179 4.36 6.41 -2.32
C LEU A 179 3.00 6.87 -1.82
N GLN A 180 1.95 6.17 -2.25
CA GLN A 180 0.66 6.16 -1.57
C GLN A 180 0.60 4.97 -0.60
N LEU A 181 0.23 5.21 0.65
CA LEU A 181 -0.16 4.19 1.61
C LEU A 181 -1.68 3.99 1.57
N GLY A 182 -2.12 2.74 1.49
CA GLY A 182 -3.52 2.33 1.51
C GLY A 182 -4.36 2.80 0.32
N GLY A 183 -5.54 2.21 0.19
CA GLY A 183 -6.56 2.59 -0.81
C GLY A 183 -6.24 2.14 -2.24
N GLY A 184 -7.10 2.53 -3.17
CA GLY A 184 -7.10 2.04 -4.56
C GLY A 184 -6.06 2.62 -5.52
N GLY A 185 -5.01 3.30 -5.04
CA GLY A 185 -3.90 3.79 -5.87
C GLY A 185 -4.19 5.03 -6.75
N THR A 186 -5.34 5.68 -6.61
CA THR A 186 -5.68 6.87 -7.41
C THR A 186 -4.68 8.00 -7.21
N HIS A 187 -4.26 8.31 -5.99
CA HIS A 187 -3.28 9.36 -5.71
C HIS A 187 -1.90 9.03 -6.30
N ALA A 188 -1.45 7.77 -6.21
CA ALA A 188 -0.23 7.31 -6.88
C ALA A 188 -0.29 7.58 -8.39
N ILE A 189 -1.42 7.31 -9.04
CA ILE A 189 -1.61 7.58 -10.47
C ILE A 189 -1.61 9.09 -10.75
N LYS A 190 -2.22 9.92 -9.88
CA LYS A 190 -2.14 11.38 -10.01
C LYS A 190 -0.69 11.88 -9.92
N PHE A 191 0.11 11.34 -9.01
CA PHE A 191 1.54 11.69 -8.92
C PHE A 191 2.31 11.27 -10.18
N ALA A 192 2.01 10.10 -10.76
CA ALA A 192 2.58 9.69 -12.05
C ALA A 192 2.14 10.63 -13.19
N MET A 193 0.86 11.05 -13.25
CA MET A 193 0.37 12.04 -14.22
C MET A 193 1.06 13.41 -14.06
N ALA A 194 1.40 13.78 -12.82
CA ALA A 194 2.20 14.97 -12.49
C ALA A 194 3.72 14.78 -12.74
N GLY A 195 4.12 13.64 -13.30
CA GLY A 195 5.49 13.37 -13.75
C GLY A 195 6.42 12.75 -12.71
N ALA A 196 5.90 12.13 -11.65
CA ALA A 196 6.72 11.26 -10.79
C ALA A 196 7.42 10.18 -11.63
N ALA A 197 8.68 9.86 -11.31
CA ALA A 197 9.41 8.81 -12.02
C ALA A 197 8.89 7.42 -11.64
N GLU A 198 8.50 7.25 -10.38
CA GLU A 198 7.90 6.03 -9.86
C GLU A 198 6.74 6.37 -8.94
N ALA A 199 5.60 5.75 -9.16
CA ALA A 199 4.42 5.88 -8.32
C ALA A 199 4.14 4.56 -7.62
N TRP A 200 4.36 4.54 -6.32
CA TRP A 200 4.20 3.37 -5.48
C TRP A 200 2.82 3.34 -4.82
N LEU A 201 2.25 2.15 -4.72
CA LEU A 201 1.11 1.84 -3.87
C LEU A 201 1.50 0.70 -2.95
N VAL A 202 1.40 0.91 -1.64
CA VAL A 202 1.43 -0.14 -0.64
C VAL A 202 0.05 -0.26 -0.02
N THR A 203 -0.56 -1.43 -0.12
CA THR A 203 -1.87 -1.75 0.45
C THR A 203 -1.87 -3.20 0.95
N PRO A 204 -2.55 -3.57 2.04
CA PRO A 204 -2.70 -4.98 2.40
C PRO A 204 -3.63 -5.75 1.44
N MET A 205 -4.32 -5.05 0.54
CA MET A 205 -5.41 -5.60 -0.27
C MET A 205 -4.97 -5.87 -1.72
N ILE A 206 -4.85 -7.14 -2.11
CA ILE A 206 -4.45 -7.52 -3.47
C ILE A 206 -5.42 -6.99 -4.53
N GLY A 207 -6.72 -6.92 -4.23
CA GLY A 207 -7.73 -6.37 -5.14
C GLY A 207 -7.49 -4.89 -5.44
N GLU A 208 -7.10 -4.10 -4.44
CA GLU A 208 -6.75 -2.68 -4.64
C GLU A 208 -5.50 -2.53 -5.50
N ALA A 209 -4.47 -3.34 -5.23
CA ALA A 209 -3.24 -3.35 -6.02
C ALA A 209 -3.48 -3.74 -7.50
N GLN A 210 -4.35 -4.74 -7.75
CA GLN A 210 -4.75 -5.13 -9.10
C GLN A 210 -5.55 -4.02 -9.80
N ALA A 211 -6.48 -3.38 -9.10
CA ALA A 211 -7.29 -2.29 -9.64
C ALA A 211 -6.44 -1.06 -9.99
N ALA A 212 -5.53 -0.66 -9.09
CA ALA A 212 -4.59 0.43 -9.31
C ALA A 212 -3.70 0.18 -10.53
N ARG A 213 -3.20 -1.06 -10.69
CA ARG A 213 -2.44 -1.44 -11.88
C ARG A 213 -3.28 -1.34 -13.15
N ALA A 214 -4.48 -1.91 -13.16
CA ALA A 214 -5.36 -1.86 -14.33
C ALA A 214 -5.70 -0.42 -14.73
N LEU A 215 -5.92 0.46 -13.75
CA LEU A 215 -6.13 1.89 -14.00
C LEU A 215 -4.88 2.56 -14.56
N GLY A 216 -3.70 2.30 -13.97
CA GLY A 216 -2.42 2.79 -14.47
C GLY A 216 -2.15 2.36 -15.92
N GLU A 217 -2.40 1.09 -16.26
CA GLU A 217 -2.30 0.57 -17.63
C GLU A 217 -3.29 1.27 -18.57
N ALA A 218 -4.54 1.47 -18.14
CA ALA A 218 -5.57 2.13 -18.94
C ALA A 218 -5.26 3.60 -19.27
N VAL A 219 -4.46 4.28 -18.43
CA VAL A 219 -4.02 5.66 -18.66
C VAL A 219 -2.58 5.78 -19.20
N GLY A 220 -1.96 4.65 -19.57
CA GLY A 220 -0.61 4.63 -20.15
C GLY A 220 0.55 4.83 -19.17
N LEU A 221 0.30 4.64 -17.87
CA LEU A 221 1.26 4.81 -16.76
C LEU A 221 1.68 3.49 -16.10
N GLY A 222 1.29 2.34 -16.67
CA GLY A 222 1.58 1.02 -16.09
C GLY A 222 3.07 0.76 -15.82
N GLU A 223 3.98 1.34 -16.60
CA GLU A 223 5.43 1.22 -16.40
C GLU A 223 5.97 2.06 -15.23
N GLN A 224 5.24 3.08 -14.77
CA GLN A 224 5.62 3.94 -13.64
C GLN A 224 5.03 3.41 -12.33
N MET A 225 3.96 2.62 -12.40
CA MET A 225 3.28 2.09 -11.22
C MET A 225 4.06 0.94 -10.56
N ARG A 226 4.11 0.97 -9.23
CA ARG A 226 4.76 -0.03 -8.36
C ARG A 226 3.78 -0.42 -7.26
N CYS A 227 3.00 -1.48 -7.49
CA CYS A 227 2.01 -1.95 -6.51
C CYS A 227 2.59 -3.11 -5.70
N VAL A 228 2.51 -3.02 -4.38
CA VAL A 228 3.02 -4.02 -3.42
C VAL A 228 1.95 -4.29 -2.38
N VAL A 229 1.71 -5.57 -2.09
CA VAL A 229 0.82 -5.97 -1.00
C VAL A 229 1.60 -6.03 0.31
N ALA A 230 1.33 -5.12 1.24
CA ALA A 230 1.97 -5.07 2.57
C ALA A 230 1.22 -4.14 3.54
N VAL A 231 1.60 -4.21 4.83
CA VAL A 231 1.16 -3.27 5.88
C VAL A 231 2.20 -2.17 6.10
N ALA A 232 1.77 -1.01 6.60
CA ALA A 232 2.64 0.15 6.82
C ALA A 232 3.58 -0.03 8.02
N GLU A 233 3.19 -0.88 8.97
CA GLU A 233 3.94 -1.31 10.13
C GLU A 233 5.18 -2.12 9.77
N GLU A 234 5.23 -2.68 8.56
CA GLU A 234 6.32 -3.53 8.08
C GLU A 234 6.71 -3.21 6.63
N LEU A 235 6.80 -1.92 6.27
CA LEU A 235 7.04 -1.50 4.88
C LEU A 235 8.19 -2.28 4.22
N PRO A 236 7.92 -3.01 3.11
CA PRO A 236 8.91 -3.86 2.46
C PRO A 236 9.75 -3.10 1.44
N ILE A 237 10.05 -1.83 1.73
CA ILE A 237 10.86 -0.96 0.88
C ILE A 237 12.16 -0.67 1.63
N ARG A 238 13.29 -0.69 0.92
CA ARG A 238 14.59 -0.35 1.49
C ARG A 238 14.56 1.07 2.06
N SER A 239 15.32 1.29 3.13
CA SER A 239 15.49 2.61 3.72
C SER A 239 15.96 3.64 2.68
N GLU A 240 15.56 4.89 2.84
CA GLU A 240 15.99 5.99 1.95
C GLU A 240 15.71 5.75 0.45
N THR A 241 14.53 5.24 0.11
CA THR A 241 14.11 4.94 -1.28
C THR A 241 13.00 5.86 -1.80
N ILE A 242 12.17 6.42 -0.92
CA ILE A 242 10.98 7.20 -1.29
C ILE A 242 11.24 8.68 -1.02
N ASP A 243 10.84 9.57 -1.94
CA ASP A 243 10.99 11.02 -1.75
C ASP A 243 9.79 11.64 -1.04
N ALA A 244 8.59 11.09 -1.27
CA ALA A 244 7.34 11.59 -0.71
C ALA A 244 6.37 10.46 -0.42
N ILE A 245 5.71 10.51 0.73
CA ILE A 245 4.67 9.56 1.14
C ILE A 245 3.37 10.31 1.40
N PHE A 246 2.28 9.82 0.79
CA PHE A 246 0.92 10.27 1.02
C PHE A 246 0.10 9.17 1.69
N ALA A 247 -0.52 9.46 2.83
CA ALA A 247 -1.45 8.58 3.53
C ALA A 247 -2.81 9.28 3.68
N GLY A 248 -3.71 9.04 2.72
CA GLY A 248 -5.04 9.65 2.70
C GLY A 248 -6.11 8.68 3.19
N GLY A 249 -6.68 8.92 4.36
CA GLY A 249 -7.80 8.16 4.91
C GLY A 249 -7.46 6.71 5.25
N CYS A 250 -6.21 6.42 5.64
CA CYS A 250 -5.75 5.07 5.93
C CYS A 250 -4.90 4.95 7.21
N LEU A 251 -4.21 6.02 7.62
CA LEU A 251 -3.34 6.01 8.81
C LEU A 251 -4.13 5.71 10.10
N HIS A 252 -5.42 6.03 10.12
CA HIS A 252 -6.29 5.74 11.24
C HIS A 252 -6.60 4.24 11.43
N HIS A 253 -6.29 3.40 10.43
CA HIS A 253 -6.30 1.93 10.49
C HIS A 253 -4.95 1.32 10.94
N MET A 254 -3.93 2.16 11.17
CA MET A 254 -2.57 1.72 11.46
C MET A 254 -2.21 1.85 12.94
N GLN A 255 -1.27 1.04 13.39
CA GLN A 255 -0.47 1.27 14.59
C GLN A 255 0.59 2.32 14.31
N THR A 256 0.20 3.58 14.50
CA THR A 256 0.98 4.78 14.22
C THR A 256 2.39 4.78 14.82
N GLU A 257 2.56 4.16 15.98
CA GLU A 257 3.82 4.02 16.70
C GLU A 257 4.82 3.06 16.04
N ILE A 258 4.35 2.20 15.13
CA ILE A 258 5.19 1.31 14.32
C ILE A 258 5.24 1.83 12.87
N ALA A 259 4.07 2.17 12.30
CA ALA A 259 3.94 2.60 10.91
C ALA A 259 4.65 3.92 10.61
N LEU A 260 4.63 4.91 11.52
CA LEU A 260 5.28 6.21 11.26
C LEU A 260 6.81 6.11 11.29
N PRO A 261 7.46 5.39 12.23
CA PRO A 261 8.88 5.08 12.13
C PRO A 261 9.26 4.32 10.84
N GLU A 262 8.45 3.35 10.40
CA GLU A 262 8.71 2.65 9.13
C GLU A 262 8.58 3.59 7.91
N ALA A 263 7.55 4.44 7.88
CA ALA A 263 7.40 5.47 6.85
C ALA A 263 8.62 6.42 6.83
N ALA A 264 9.09 6.85 8.01
CA ALA A 264 10.29 7.67 8.11
C ALA A 264 11.56 6.91 7.64
N ARG A 265 11.68 5.61 7.92
CA ARG A 265 12.81 4.77 7.49
C ARG A 265 12.91 4.72 5.96
N VAL A 266 11.80 4.54 5.26
CA VAL A 266 11.81 4.40 3.79
C VAL A 266 11.98 5.73 3.07
N LEU A 267 11.71 6.85 3.73
CA LEU A 267 11.97 8.18 3.16
C LEU A 267 13.46 8.44 3.02
N ARG A 268 13.85 9.03 1.90
CA ARG A 268 15.16 9.67 1.72
C ARG A 268 15.31 10.81 2.72
N LYS A 269 16.56 11.18 3.01
CA LYS A 269 16.85 12.38 3.82
C LYS A 269 16.22 13.60 3.17
N GLY A 270 15.42 14.35 3.94
CA GLY A 270 14.64 15.49 3.43
C GLY A 270 13.37 15.11 2.67
N GLY A 271 13.04 13.82 2.59
CA GLY A 271 11.77 13.33 2.09
C GLY A 271 10.60 13.79 2.96
N ARG A 272 9.40 13.76 2.40
CA ARG A 272 8.22 14.36 3.03
C ARG A 272 7.11 13.34 3.24
N PHE A 273 6.41 13.46 4.36
CA PHE A 273 5.24 12.66 4.68
C PHE A 273 4.05 13.59 4.89
N ALA A 274 2.92 13.28 4.26
CA ALA A 274 1.67 13.98 4.48
C ALA A 274 0.53 12.97 4.66
N ALA A 275 -0.39 13.27 5.58
CA ALA A 275 -1.57 12.46 5.80
C ALA A 275 -2.81 13.33 5.98
N ILE A 276 -3.97 12.79 5.58
CA ILE A 276 -5.28 13.42 5.77
C ILE A 276 -6.19 12.38 6.38
N GLU A 277 -6.67 12.62 7.59
CA GLU A 277 -7.23 11.57 8.41
C GLU A 277 -8.38 12.09 9.28
N PRO A 278 -9.40 11.25 9.54
CA PRO A 278 -10.48 11.62 10.42
C PRO A 278 -9.96 11.89 11.83
N TRP A 279 -10.24 13.08 12.35
CA TRP A 279 -9.85 13.50 13.69
C TRP A 279 -10.97 13.25 14.70
N CYS A 280 -10.62 12.65 15.84
CA CYS A 280 -11.54 12.46 16.97
C CYS A 280 -11.74 13.79 17.73
N ALA A 281 -12.53 14.69 17.14
CA ALA A 281 -12.89 15.96 17.76
C ALA A 281 -13.78 15.77 19.01
N PRO A 282 -13.85 16.78 19.90
CA PRO A 282 -14.86 16.80 20.96
C PRO A 282 -16.25 16.52 20.39
N PHE A 283 -17.01 15.65 21.05
CA PHE A 283 -18.36 15.21 20.66
C PHE A 283 -18.48 14.33 19.41
N TYR A 284 -17.36 13.87 18.82
CA TYR A 284 -17.37 12.95 17.66
C TYR A 284 -18.31 11.74 17.85
N ALA A 285 -18.28 11.12 19.02
CA ALA A 285 -19.07 9.92 19.31
C ALA A 285 -20.57 10.16 19.56
N ILE A 286 -21.05 11.41 19.63
CA ILE A 286 -22.48 11.69 19.87
C ILE A 286 -23.32 11.18 18.70
N GLY A 287 -22.91 11.48 17.46
CA GLY A 287 -23.65 11.09 16.27
C GLY A 287 -23.75 9.57 16.13
N THR A 288 -22.64 8.85 16.30
CA THR A 288 -22.61 7.38 16.23
C THR A 288 -23.39 6.73 17.37
N LYS A 289 -23.42 7.36 18.56
CA LYS A 289 -24.24 6.89 19.69
C LYS A 289 -25.75 7.07 19.45
N ILE A 290 -26.17 8.15 18.79
CA ILE A 290 -27.59 8.43 18.54
C ILE A 290 -28.12 7.67 17.33
N PHE A 291 -27.35 7.64 16.24
CA PHE A 291 -27.82 7.14 14.94
C PHE A 291 -27.19 5.79 14.52
N GLY A 292 -26.27 5.25 15.32
CA GLY A 292 -25.46 4.11 14.94
C GLY A 292 -24.36 4.46 13.93
N LYS A 293 -23.39 3.55 13.76
CA LYS A 293 -22.39 3.65 12.69
C LYS A 293 -23.02 3.13 11.39
N ARG A 294 -22.92 3.90 10.31
CA ARG A 294 -23.49 3.55 8.99
C ARG A 294 -22.55 2.73 8.11
N GLU A 295 -21.25 2.77 8.42
CA GLU A 295 -20.20 2.07 7.67
C GLU A 295 -19.82 0.76 8.36
N ALA A 296 -19.55 -0.28 7.57
CA ALA A 296 -19.20 -1.61 8.06
C ALA A 296 -17.73 -1.73 8.52
N ALA A 297 -16.82 -0.91 7.99
CA ALA A 297 -15.39 -0.94 8.30
C ALA A 297 -15.09 -0.40 9.71
N TYR A 298 -14.09 -0.96 10.40
CA TYR A 298 -13.75 -0.65 11.78
C TYR A 298 -12.84 0.60 11.90
N CYS A 299 -13.25 1.74 11.38
CA CYS A 299 -12.47 2.97 11.49
C CYS A 299 -12.33 3.46 12.95
N ARG A 300 -11.09 3.61 13.43
CA ARG A 300 -10.73 4.30 14.69
C ARG A 300 -10.14 5.66 14.35
N PRO A 301 -10.84 6.79 14.54
CA PRO A 301 -10.30 8.11 14.23
C PRO A 301 -8.99 8.42 14.98
N LEU A 302 -8.17 9.32 14.44
CA LEU A 302 -6.94 9.75 15.08
C LEU A 302 -7.22 10.56 16.33
N THR A 303 -6.39 10.34 17.35
CA THR A 303 -6.39 11.09 18.61
C THR A 303 -5.03 11.74 18.79
N LYS A 304 -4.92 12.68 19.75
CA LYS A 304 -3.63 13.31 20.08
C LYS A 304 -2.53 12.30 20.41
N ALA A 305 -2.87 11.22 21.12
CA ALA A 305 -1.92 10.16 21.46
C ALA A 305 -1.44 9.41 20.21
N ARG A 306 -2.35 9.09 19.28
CA ARG A 306 -2.01 8.36 18.04
C ARG A 306 -1.18 9.18 17.05
N ILE A 307 -1.18 10.51 17.13
CA ILE A 307 -0.30 11.35 16.29
C ILE A 307 1.00 11.73 16.99
N GLU A 308 1.18 11.42 18.29
CA GLU A 308 2.43 11.72 19.00
C GLU A 308 3.68 11.13 18.31
N PRO A 309 3.65 9.90 17.74
CA PRO A 309 4.81 9.36 17.05
C PRO A 309 5.22 10.18 15.81
N LEU A 310 4.30 10.93 15.17
CA LEU A 310 4.60 11.76 14.01
C LEU A 310 5.73 12.76 14.29
N ALA A 311 5.66 13.47 15.42
CA ALA A 311 6.67 14.44 15.82
C ALA A 311 8.02 13.80 16.23
N LYS A 312 8.03 12.49 16.52
CA LYS A 312 9.25 11.75 16.86
C LYS A 312 9.93 11.21 15.60
N SER A 313 9.15 10.73 14.64
CA SER A 313 9.63 10.09 13.41
C SER A 313 10.11 11.09 12.34
N PHE A 314 9.51 12.28 12.28
CA PHE A 314 9.84 13.30 11.28
C PHE A 314 10.34 14.57 11.97
N ARG A 315 11.67 14.67 12.13
CA ARG A 315 12.37 15.83 12.73
C ARG A 315 13.29 16.49 11.72
#